data_AF-A0A9D6RZC8-F1
#
_entry.id   AF-A0A9D6RZC8-F1
#
_cell.length_a   1.000
_cell.length_b   1.000
_cell.length_c   1.000
_cell.angle_alpha   90.00
_cell.angle_beta   90.00
_cell.angle_gamma   90.00
#
_symmetry.space_group_name_H-M   'P 1'
#
loop_
_entity.id
_entity.type
_entity.pdbx_description
1 polymer ?
#
loop_
_entity_poly.entity_id
_entity_poly.type
_entity_poly.pdbx_seq_one_letter_code
_entity_poly.pdbx_strand_id
1 'polypeptide(L)'
;MSFQENEIGNLLASVGNHEAKGVLLVAMDPHTIYNRPSAHRLFIDVQGSYVSWRMNVNGPFQYLQNSLEPTGLVAKEVLNPDLSTYGYIKTEYGQNVGEPFIGALISFLERHEDVSLRQLFGSTASSFFKTDNSPVPEDTLRDKVRSPLNRFRIFWELLTQKLPIKTYELALSLGVAPFQIGEHLDVLGRGNVITYHAAESEAPVSFFRLSSERPANTPNTYRTSVKLTEEIYDFMLRHSGELVDIQQVTASVVQGGHKKMATVSGVLASLVKQGYLEKGKFGYNVKSEIDLTDNQRLRLADLLTVIDQFQQMNPDWMRRNSEYARNFIADPQRVTSLLLRAKNRSPYVLEREVFAGTVLGVLARYPDITIVQLLEYLKDEHNMVRSKDGTRNILISLARKGSVESIKVKRIHRWRIK
;
A
#
# COMPACT_ATOMS: atom_id res chain seq x y z
N MET A 1 22.65 2.64 24.97
CA MET A 1 23.10 2.43 23.58
C MET A 1 21.97 2.93 22.71
N SER A 2 22.15 4.02 21.95
CA SER A 2 21.12 4.57 21.07
C SER A 2 21.15 3.81 19.74
N PHE A 3 20.00 3.37 19.23
CA PHE A 3 19.91 2.68 17.94
C PHE A 3 20.15 3.66 16.80
N GLN A 4 21.08 3.32 15.91
CA GLN A 4 21.25 4.06 14.65
C GLN A 4 20.06 3.79 13.73
N GLU A 5 19.67 4.79 12.93
CA GLU A 5 18.51 4.72 12.03
C GLU A 5 18.54 3.48 11.11
N ASN A 6 19.72 3.09 10.65
CA ASN A 6 19.92 1.90 9.82
C ASN A 6 19.57 0.59 10.54
N GLU A 7 19.79 0.52 11.85
CA GLU A 7 19.49 -0.67 12.64
C GLU A 7 17.98 -0.85 12.81
N ILE A 8 17.25 0.25 13.02
CA ILE A 8 15.77 0.25 13.04
C ILE A 8 15.24 -0.12 11.66
N GLY A 9 15.80 0.47 10.60
CA GLY A 9 15.45 0.10 9.22
C GLY A 9 15.62 -1.39 8.96
N ASN A 10 16.67 -2.01 9.52
CA ASN A 10 16.89 -3.45 9.44
C ASN A 10 15.88 -4.26 10.26
N LEU A 11 15.56 -3.85 11.49
CA LEU A 11 14.55 -4.51 12.34
C LEU A 11 13.13 -4.40 11.77
N LEU A 12 12.77 -3.21 11.25
CA LEU A 12 11.51 -3.00 10.54
C LEU A 12 11.43 -3.88 9.30
N ALA A 13 12.53 -4.02 8.56
CA ALA A 13 12.60 -4.89 7.39
C ALA A 13 12.56 -6.39 7.72
N SER A 14 13.14 -6.80 8.84
CA SER A 14 13.26 -8.20 9.21
C SER A 14 11.99 -8.71 9.87
N VAL A 15 11.47 -8.04 10.89
CA VAL A 15 10.31 -8.46 11.69
C VAL A 15 9.18 -7.45 11.69
N GLY A 16 9.48 -6.16 11.56
CA GLY A 16 8.50 -5.09 11.70
C GLY A 16 7.59 -4.87 10.48
N ASN A 17 7.76 -5.63 9.39
CA ASN A 17 6.96 -5.46 8.17
C ASN A 17 6.01 -6.62 7.87
N HIS A 18 5.97 -7.63 8.73
CA HIS A 18 5.08 -8.78 8.55
C HIS A 18 4.87 -9.55 9.86
N GLU A 19 3.62 -9.63 10.31
CA GLU A 19 3.21 -10.22 11.59
C GLU A 19 3.70 -11.66 11.76
N ALA A 20 3.56 -12.47 10.71
CA ALA A 20 4.03 -13.86 10.73
C ALA A 20 5.53 -14.02 11.03
N LYS A 21 6.38 -13.06 10.64
CA LYS A 21 7.82 -13.11 10.95
C LYS A 21 8.06 -12.82 12.43
N GLY A 22 7.36 -11.83 12.97
CA GLY A 22 7.41 -11.51 14.40
C GLY A 22 6.92 -12.67 15.26
N VAL A 23 5.75 -13.24 14.92
CA VAL A 23 5.21 -14.43 15.59
C VAL A 23 6.19 -15.59 15.57
N LEU A 24 6.80 -15.87 14.40
CA LEU A 24 7.79 -16.94 14.28
C LEU A 24 9.00 -16.71 15.19
N LEU A 25 9.58 -15.49 15.18
CA LEU A 25 10.74 -15.19 16.02
C LEU A 25 10.38 -15.37 17.50
N VAL A 26 9.28 -14.79 17.98
CA VAL A 26 8.92 -14.89 19.40
C VAL A 26 8.65 -16.34 19.81
N ALA A 27 8.01 -17.14 18.94
CA ALA A 27 7.70 -18.55 19.23
C ALA A 27 8.93 -19.47 19.32
N MET A 28 10.07 -19.11 18.73
CA MET A 28 11.27 -19.95 18.79
C MET A 28 11.84 -20.02 20.20
N ASP A 29 12.25 -21.20 20.64
CA ASP A 29 13.03 -21.36 21.87
C ASP A 29 14.52 -21.02 21.62
N PRO A 30 15.20 -20.24 22.49
CA PRO A 30 16.61 -19.87 22.33
C PRO A 30 17.60 -21.04 22.31
N HIS A 31 17.21 -22.21 22.81
CA HIS A 31 18.07 -23.40 22.92
C HIS A 31 17.70 -24.50 21.92
N THR A 32 16.80 -24.20 20.98
CA THR A 32 16.30 -25.17 20.00
C THR A 32 16.70 -24.76 18.58
N ILE A 33 17.28 -25.70 17.84
CA ILE A 33 17.60 -25.50 16.41
C ILE A 33 16.40 -25.92 15.56
N TYR A 34 15.87 -24.98 14.78
CA TYR A 34 14.73 -25.20 13.91
C TYR A 34 15.16 -25.45 12.46
N ASN A 35 14.99 -26.69 12.00
CA ASN A 35 15.08 -27.05 10.59
C ASN A 35 13.76 -26.75 9.88
N ARG A 36 13.70 -26.99 8.57
CA ARG A 36 12.52 -26.65 7.75
C ARG A 36 11.20 -27.28 8.27
N PRO A 37 11.11 -28.61 8.51
CA PRO A 37 9.92 -29.20 9.12
C PRO A 37 9.57 -28.66 10.51
N SER A 38 10.55 -28.48 11.40
CA SER A 38 10.27 -28.03 12.78
C SER A 38 9.87 -26.55 12.85
N ALA A 39 10.44 -25.69 11.99
CA ALA A 39 10.01 -24.29 11.86
C ALA A 39 8.56 -24.20 11.34
N HIS A 40 8.18 -25.04 10.39
CA HIS A 40 6.79 -25.09 9.91
C HIS A 40 5.84 -25.56 11.00
N ARG A 41 6.19 -26.65 11.70
CA ARG A 41 5.39 -27.17 12.81
C ARG A 41 5.21 -26.12 13.91
N LEU A 42 6.29 -25.49 14.36
CA LEU A 42 6.25 -24.41 15.35
C LEU A 42 5.25 -23.32 14.97
N PHE A 43 5.31 -22.83 13.73
CA PHE A 43 4.44 -21.76 13.24
C PHE A 43 2.96 -22.17 13.15
N ILE A 44 2.68 -23.45 12.92
CA ILE A 44 1.32 -23.97 12.89
C ILE A 44 0.80 -24.19 14.32
N ASP A 45 1.61 -24.80 15.19
CA ASP A 45 1.23 -25.17 16.55
C ASP A 45 0.90 -23.94 17.41
N VAL A 46 1.63 -22.83 17.22
CA VAL A 46 1.39 -21.58 17.95
C VAL A 46 0.04 -20.93 17.65
N GLN A 47 -0.62 -21.30 16.54
CA GLN A 47 -1.98 -20.85 16.21
C GLN A 47 -3.06 -21.70 16.89
N GLY A 48 -2.71 -22.87 17.45
CA GLY A 48 -3.64 -23.80 18.07
C GLY A 48 -4.47 -24.59 17.06
N SER A 49 -5.68 -24.99 17.45
CA SER A 49 -6.53 -25.88 16.64
C SER A 49 -7.08 -25.23 15.36
N TYR A 50 -7.29 -23.91 15.36
CA TYR A 50 -7.74 -23.14 14.20
C TYR A 50 -6.61 -22.33 13.59
N VAL A 51 -6.09 -22.79 12.46
CA VAL A 51 -4.95 -22.17 11.76
C VAL A 51 -5.45 -21.12 10.75
N SER A 52 -5.35 -19.83 11.09
CA SER A 52 -5.80 -18.75 10.19
C SER A 52 -4.82 -18.48 9.04
N TRP A 53 -3.52 -18.66 9.29
CA TRP A 53 -2.46 -18.47 8.32
C TRP A 53 -1.69 -19.77 8.09
N ARG A 54 -2.14 -20.55 7.11
CA ARG A 54 -1.48 -21.79 6.70
C ARG A 54 -0.44 -21.50 5.61
N MET A 55 0.84 -21.44 5.99
CA MET A 55 1.97 -21.31 5.07
C MET A 55 2.35 -22.64 4.45
N ASN A 56 3.01 -22.59 3.29
CA ASN A 56 3.75 -23.73 2.78
C ASN A 56 4.88 -24.11 3.76
N VAL A 57 5.34 -25.37 3.70
CA VAL A 57 6.37 -25.89 4.61
C VAL A 57 7.67 -25.09 4.54
N ASN A 58 8.00 -24.53 3.37
CA ASN A 58 9.21 -23.72 3.18
C ASN A 58 9.08 -22.29 3.73
N GLY A 59 7.87 -21.77 3.92
CA GLY A 59 7.64 -20.35 4.19
C GLY A 59 8.29 -19.85 5.49
N PRO A 60 8.00 -20.46 6.65
CA PRO A 60 8.65 -20.09 7.91
C PRO A 60 10.17 -20.19 7.84
N PHE A 61 10.69 -21.26 7.22
CA PHE A 61 12.14 -21.43 7.05
C PHE A 61 12.76 -20.33 6.17
N GLN A 62 12.06 -19.89 5.12
CA GLN A 62 12.49 -18.77 4.29
C GLN A 62 12.48 -17.43 5.05
N TYR A 63 11.61 -17.24 6.05
CA TYR A 63 11.67 -16.05 6.91
C TYR A 63 12.92 -16.07 7.79
N LEU A 64 13.26 -17.22 8.36
CA LEU A 64 14.50 -17.39 9.12
C LEU A 64 15.71 -17.03 8.25
N GLN A 65 15.80 -17.65 7.07
CA GLN A 65 16.92 -17.49 6.15
C GLN A 65 17.03 -16.10 5.51
N ASN A 66 15.92 -15.53 5.03
CA ASN A 66 15.98 -14.34 4.16
C ASN A 66 15.70 -13.03 4.90
N SER A 67 15.32 -13.08 6.19
CA SER A 67 14.94 -11.88 6.94
C SER A 67 15.59 -11.85 8.33
N LEU A 68 15.50 -12.93 9.09
CA LEU A 68 15.93 -12.95 10.48
C LEU A 68 17.44 -13.16 10.61
N GLU A 69 18.02 -14.09 9.84
CA GLU A 69 19.47 -14.36 9.88
C GLU A 69 20.31 -13.18 9.40
N PRO A 70 19.98 -12.50 8.28
CA PRO A 70 20.76 -11.34 7.83
C PRO A 70 20.74 -10.16 8.83
N THR A 71 19.81 -10.15 9.77
CA THR A 71 19.69 -9.11 10.82
C THR A 71 20.28 -9.60 12.15
N GLY A 72 20.81 -10.82 12.21
CA GLY A 72 21.37 -11.41 13.42
C GLY A 72 20.35 -11.81 14.48
N LEU A 73 19.06 -11.84 14.16
CA LEU A 73 17.98 -12.26 15.09
C LEU A 73 17.96 -13.78 15.28
N VAL A 74 18.45 -14.53 14.29
CA VAL A 74 18.69 -15.96 14.35
C VAL A 74 20.07 -16.27 13.74
N ALA A 75 20.70 -17.36 14.17
CA ALA A 75 21.97 -17.83 13.62
C ALA A 75 21.78 -19.18 12.93
N LYS A 76 22.51 -19.41 11.84
CA LYS A 76 22.52 -20.68 11.12
C LYS A 76 23.39 -21.68 11.87
N GLU A 77 22.83 -22.83 12.21
CA GLU A 77 23.53 -23.93 12.86
C GLU A 77 23.51 -25.18 12.00
N VAL A 78 24.65 -25.85 11.91
CA VAL A 78 24.78 -27.09 11.13
C VAL A 78 24.45 -28.27 12.03
N LEU A 79 23.51 -29.10 11.60
CA LEU A 79 22.98 -30.21 12.39
C LEU A 79 23.76 -31.51 12.21
N ASN A 80 24.44 -31.67 11.08
CA ASN A 80 25.15 -32.90 10.73
C ASN A 80 26.61 -32.63 10.34
N PRO A 81 27.55 -33.56 10.63
CA PRO A 81 28.97 -33.42 10.27
C PRO A 81 29.26 -33.30 8.77
N ASP A 82 28.34 -33.77 7.93
CA ASP A 82 28.42 -33.70 6.46
C ASP A 82 27.98 -32.34 5.89
N LEU A 83 27.58 -31.41 6.76
CA LEU A 83 27.07 -30.07 6.44
C LEU A 83 25.79 -30.06 5.58
N SER A 84 25.15 -31.22 5.36
CA SER A 84 24.00 -31.36 4.45
C SER A 84 22.71 -30.80 5.03
N THR A 85 22.62 -30.78 6.36
CA THR A 85 21.42 -30.38 7.11
C THR A 85 21.77 -29.23 8.05
N TYR A 86 21.01 -28.15 7.95
CA TYR A 86 21.14 -26.99 8.82
C TYR A 86 19.77 -26.53 9.31
N GLY A 87 19.79 -25.79 10.41
CA GLY A 87 18.64 -25.09 10.95
C GLY A 87 19.02 -23.70 11.44
N TYR A 88 18.09 -23.06 12.13
CA TYR A 88 18.31 -21.75 12.73
C TYR A 88 17.97 -21.77 14.22
N ILE A 89 18.78 -21.12 15.02
CA ILE A 89 18.59 -20.90 16.46
C ILE A 89 18.38 -19.42 16.74
N LYS A 90 17.52 -19.06 17.70
CA LYS A 90 17.36 -17.67 18.10
C LYS A 90 18.62 -17.19 18.84
N THR A 91 19.14 -16.03 18.46
CA THR A 91 20.34 -15.45 19.10
C THR A 91 19.98 -14.67 20.35
N GLU A 92 20.99 -14.32 21.15
CA GLU A 92 20.82 -13.36 22.25
C GLU A 92 20.28 -12.01 21.76
N TYR A 93 20.72 -11.53 20.59
CA TYR A 93 20.17 -10.31 19.99
C TYR A 93 18.68 -10.50 19.61
N GLY A 94 18.32 -11.64 19.04
CA GLY A 94 16.92 -12.00 18.76
C GLY A 94 16.04 -12.00 20.02
N GLN A 95 16.58 -12.49 21.13
CA GLN A 95 15.89 -12.54 22.42
C GLN A 95 15.81 -11.17 23.11
N ASN A 96 16.94 -10.46 23.22
CA ASN A 96 17.07 -9.24 24.02
C ASN A 96 16.65 -7.98 23.26
N VAL A 97 16.62 -8.01 21.93
CA VAL A 97 16.27 -6.86 21.07
C VAL A 97 15.06 -7.18 20.21
N GLY A 98 15.06 -8.34 19.54
CA GLY A 98 13.97 -8.76 18.65
C GLY A 98 12.63 -8.97 19.36
N GLU A 99 12.60 -9.75 20.45
CA GLU A 99 11.35 -10.03 21.18
C GLU A 99 10.70 -8.76 21.75
N PRO A 100 11.40 -7.86 22.47
CA PRO A 100 10.81 -6.62 22.94
C PRO A 100 10.27 -5.76 21.81
N PHE A 101 11.01 -5.63 20.71
CA PHE A 101 10.57 -4.83 19.57
C PHE A 101 9.26 -5.38 18.98
N ILE A 102 9.17 -6.70 18.78
CA ILE A 102 7.95 -7.36 18.31
C ILE A 102 6.82 -7.20 19.33
N GLY A 103 7.08 -7.37 20.62
CA GLY A 103 6.08 -7.19 21.68
C GLY A 103 5.43 -5.81 21.63
N ALA A 104 6.24 -4.77 21.44
CA ALA A 104 5.75 -3.41 21.32
C ALA A 104 4.92 -3.19 20.05
N LEU A 105 5.36 -3.75 18.91
CA LEU A 105 4.60 -3.71 17.67
C LEU A 105 3.28 -4.49 17.76
N ILE A 106 3.24 -5.65 18.42
CA ILE A 106 2.01 -6.40 18.65
C ILE A 106 1.06 -5.59 19.53
N SER A 107 1.57 -4.98 20.61
CA SER A 107 0.79 -4.10 21.49
C SER A 107 0.16 -2.95 20.71
N PHE A 108 0.92 -2.34 19.81
CA PHE A 108 0.41 -1.33 18.89
C PHE A 108 -0.71 -1.88 17.98
N LEU A 109 -0.54 -3.06 17.37
CA LEU A 109 -1.55 -3.67 16.47
C LEU A 109 -2.83 -4.14 17.20
N GLU A 110 -2.76 -4.42 18.50
CA GLU A 110 -3.96 -4.67 19.30
C GLU A 110 -4.74 -3.39 19.59
N ARG A 111 -4.07 -2.24 19.72
CA ARG A 111 -4.73 -0.93 19.86
C ARG A 111 -5.28 -0.40 18.53
N HIS A 112 -4.59 -0.66 17.43
CA HIS A 112 -4.93 -0.19 16.08
C HIS A 112 -5.34 -1.35 15.20
N GLU A 113 -6.51 -1.90 15.49
CA GLU A 113 -6.99 -3.11 14.83
C GLU A 113 -7.24 -2.94 13.35
N ASP A 114 -7.21 -1.73 12.79
CA ASP A 114 -7.56 -1.39 11.41
C ASP A 114 -6.36 -1.43 10.44
N VAL A 115 -5.15 -1.65 10.93
CA VAL A 115 -3.91 -1.74 10.13
C VAL A 115 -3.21 -3.10 10.24
N SER A 116 -2.14 -3.26 9.47
CA SER A 116 -1.20 -4.37 9.53
C SER A 116 0.22 -3.83 9.30
N LEU A 117 1.23 -4.54 9.82
CA LEU A 117 2.66 -4.21 9.62
C LEU A 117 3.02 -4.17 8.14
N ARG A 118 2.41 -5.05 7.34
CA ARG A 118 2.63 -5.07 5.89
C ARG A 118 2.04 -3.85 5.18
N GLN A 119 0.90 -3.33 5.64
CA GLN A 119 0.36 -2.06 5.12
C GLN A 119 1.24 -0.88 5.52
N LEU A 120 1.74 -0.85 6.77
CA LEU A 120 2.59 0.21 7.28
C LEU A 120 3.95 0.23 6.59
N PHE A 121 4.69 -0.88 6.59
CA PHE A 121 6.09 -0.90 6.18
C PHE A 121 6.37 -1.57 4.83
N GLY A 122 5.41 -2.30 4.26
CA GLY A 122 5.54 -2.89 2.93
C GLY A 122 6.52 -4.07 2.86
N SER A 123 6.71 -4.61 1.66
CA SER A 123 7.69 -5.69 1.47
C SER A 123 9.11 -5.15 1.48
N THR A 124 10.09 -5.97 1.87
CA THR A 124 11.52 -5.64 1.76
C THR A 124 12.04 -5.67 0.33
N ALA A 125 11.34 -6.34 -0.58
CA ALA A 125 11.65 -6.33 -1.99
C ALA A 125 10.96 -5.13 -2.64
N SER A 126 11.66 -4.00 -2.78
CA SER A 126 11.26 -2.97 -3.73
C SER A 126 11.56 -3.48 -5.15
N SER A 127 10.58 -3.39 -6.04
CA SER A 127 10.70 -3.74 -7.46
C SER A 127 11.57 -2.76 -8.26
N PHE A 128 12.01 -1.66 -7.64
CA PHE A 128 12.59 -0.50 -8.32
C PHE A 128 14.02 -0.68 -8.85
N PHE A 129 14.72 -1.78 -8.55
CA PHE A 129 16.07 -2.05 -9.07
C PHE A 129 16.20 -3.52 -9.50
N LYS A 130 15.53 -3.86 -10.61
CA LYS A 130 15.75 -5.12 -11.36
C LYS A 130 16.51 -4.93 -12.66
N THR A 131 17.19 -3.80 -12.84
CA THR A 131 17.98 -3.48 -14.02
C THR A 131 19.44 -3.31 -13.62
N ASP A 132 20.12 -4.42 -13.38
CA ASP A 132 21.35 -4.80 -14.09
C ASP A 132 21.96 -6.03 -13.40
N ASN A 133 22.38 -7.01 -14.20
CA ASN A 133 23.10 -8.20 -13.76
C ASN A 133 24.56 -7.89 -13.37
N SER A 134 24.80 -6.74 -12.75
CA SER A 134 26.13 -6.38 -12.26
C SER A 134 26.38 -7.09 -10.93
N PRO A 135 27.51 -7.82 -10.79
CA PRO A 135 27.87 -8.44 -9.53
C PRO A 135 28.06 -7.34 -8.47
N VAL A 136 27.17 -7.34 -7.49
CA VAL A 136 27.22 -6.44 -6.33
C VAL A 136 28.37 -6.92 -5.44
N PRO A 137 29.37 -6.07 -5.12
CA PRO A 137 30.46 -6.42 -4.20
C PRO A 137 29.92 -6.92 -2.86
N GLU A 138 30.53 -7.97 -2.29
CA GLU A 138 30.10 -8.63 -1.04
C GLU A 138 29.91 -7.66 0.15
N ASP A 139 30.57 -6.50 0.13
CA ASP A 139 30.47 -5.47 1.18
C ASP A 139 29.34 -4.43 0.96
N THR A 140 28.62 -4.48 -0.16
CA THR A 140 27.51 -3.58 -0.50
C THR A 140 26.12 -4.16 -0.23
N LEU A 141 26.03 -5.13 0.70
CA LEU A 141 24.76 -5.53 1.32
C LEU A 141 24.09 -4.38 2.12
N ARG A 142 24.77 -3.23 2.29
CA ARG A 142 24.48 -2.22 3.32
C ARG A 142 23.51 -1.09 2.94
N ASP A 143 23.27 -0.76 1.67
CA ASP A 143 22.40 0.39 1.31
C ASP A 143 21.30 0.06 0.30
N LYS A 144 20.70 -1.14 0.38
CA LYS A 144 19.38 -1.34 -0.24
C LYS A 144 18.38 -0.50 0.53
N VAL A 145 18.01 0.67 0.01
CA VAL A 145 16.96 1.54 0.57
C VAL A 145 15.66 0.72 0.67
N ARG A 146 15.38 0.17 1.85
CA ARG A 146 14.27 -0.76 2.08
C ARG A 146 12.98 0.04 2.24
N SER A 147 11.88 -0.40 1.61
CA SER A 147 10.57 0.25 1.76
C SER A 147 10.15 0.53 3.21
N PRO A 148 10.45 -0.33 4.20
CA PRO A 148 10.20 -0.05 5.61
C PRO A 148 10.86 1.23 6.14
N LEU A 149 12.14 1.48 5.81
CA LEU A 149 12.85 2.67 6.27
C LEU A 149 12.31 3.93 5.59
N ASN A 150 12.07 3.89 4.28
CA ASN A 150 11.47 5.01 3.56
C ASN A 150 10.10 5.40 4.14
N ARG A 151 9.26 4.41 4.44
CA ARG A 151 7.94 4.67 5.01
C ARG A 151 8.02 5.18 6.43
N PHE A 152 8.95 4.67 7.24
CA PHE A 152 9.23 5.24 8.55
C PHE A 152 9.60 6.73 8.46
N ARG A 153 10.52 7.10 7.56
CA ARG A 153 10.88 8.50 7.31
C ARG A 153 9.70 9.34 6.82
N ILE A 154 8.89 8.80 5.90
CA ILE A 154 7.65 9.46 5.45
C ILE A 154 6.73 9.74 6.65
N PHE A 155 6.52 8.78 7.55
CA PHE A 155 5.64 8.97 8.71
C PHE A 155 6.15 10.07 9.64
N TRP A 156 7.47 10.11 9.87
CA TRP A 156 8.11 11.16 10.65
C TRP A 156 7.81 12.55 10.06
N GLU A 157 8.08 12.73 8.78
CA GLU A 157 7.86 13.99 8.07
C GLU A 157 6.38 14.41 8.05
N LEU A 158 5.45 13.46 7.88
CA LEU A 158 4.01 13.78 7.88
C LEU A 158 3.49 14.25 9.25
N LEU A 159 4.14 13.86 10.36
CA LEU A 159 3.76 14.32 11.69
C LEU A 159 4.41 15.63 12.10
N THR A 160 5.58 15.97 11.54
CA THR A 160 6.34 17.17 11.88
C THR A 160 6.03 18.35 10.96
N GLN A 161 5.50 18.11 9.76
CA GLN A 161 5.19 19.15 8.79
C GLN A 161 3.75 19.66 8.85
N LYS A 162 3.54 20.84 8.25
CA LYS A 162 2.20 21.40 8.05
C LYS A 162 1.49 20.67 6.91
N LEU A 163 0.33 20.10 7.22
CA LEU A 163 -0.54 19.43 6.25
C LEU A 163 -1.67 20.35 5.75
N PRO A 164 -2.22 20.10 4.55
CA PRO A 164 -1.78 19.09 3.57
C PRO A 164 -0.44 19.45 2.90
N ILE A 165 0.33 18.43 2.50
CA ILE A 165 1.64 18.57 1.84
C ILE A 165 1.65 17.91 0.46
N LYS A 166 2.44 18.44 -0.48
CA LYS A 166 2.61 17.82 -1.81
C LYS A 166 3.72 16.77 -1.80
N THR A 167 3.63 15.78 -2.68
CA THR A 167 4.67 14.76 -2.89
C THR A 167 6.04 15.40 -3.17
N TYR A 168 6.11 16.48 -3.95
CA TYR A 168 7.37 17.17 -4.21
C TYR A 168 7.98 17.78 -2.95
N GLU A 169 7.15 18.41 -2.11
CA GLU A 169 7.59 19.07 -0.87
C GLU A 169 8.04 18.04 0.16
N LEU A 170 7.31 16.92 0.30
CA LEU A 170 7.71 15.79 1.13
C LEU A 170 9.00 15.13 0.63
N ALA A 171 9.16 14.95 -0.67
CA ALA A 171 10.39 14.37 -1.24
C ALA A 171 11.61 15.27 -0.96
N LEU A 172 11.42 16.59 -1.06
CA LEU A 172 12.45 17.57 -0.76
C LEU A 172 12.90 17.49 0.72
N SER A 173 11.97 17.36 1.67
CA SER A 173 12.33 17.24 3.09
C SER A 173 13.05 15.92 3.41
N LEU A 174 12.70 14.85 2.70
CA LEU A 174 13.34 13.55 2.78
C LEU A 174 14.70 13.49 2.06
N GLY A 175 15.07 14.53 1.29
CA GLY A 175 16.30 14.55 0.49
C GLY A 175 16.32 13.55 -0.67
N VAL A 176 15.15 13.20 -1.22
CA VAL A 176 14.99 12.21 -2.30
C VAL A 176 14.20 12.76 -3.47
N ALA A 177 14.26 12.09 -4.62
CA ALA A 177 13.46 12.47 -5.78
C ALA A 177 11.99 12.05 -5.61
N PRO A 178 10.99 12.83 -6.10
CA PRO A 178 9.57 12.53 -5.92
C PRO A 178 9.13 11.15 -6.41
N PHE A 179 9.72 10.65 -7.50
CA PHE A 179 9.39 9.33 -8.04
C PHE A 179 9.77 8.18 -7.08
N GLN A 180 10.74 8.39 -6.19
CA GLN A 180 11.20 7.37 -5.23
C GLN A 180 10.22 7.16 -4.08
N ILE A 181 9.33 8.13 -3.82
CA ILE A 181 8.31 8.02 -2.75
C ILE A 181 6.90 7.85 -3.30
N GLY A 182 6.65 8.11 -4.58
CA GLY A 182 5.32 8.01 -5.20
C GLY A 182 4.65 6.65 -4.97
N GLU A 183 5.36 5.54 -5.24
CA GLU A 183 4.82 4.19 -5.01
C GLU A 183 4.50 3.94 -3.53
N HIS A 184 5.32 4.48 -2.61
CA HIS A 184 5.04 4.36 -1.18
C HIS A 184 3.75 5.08 -0.80
N LEU A 185 3.56 6.32 -1.27
CA LEU A 185 2.38 7.11 -1.01
C LEU A 185 1.12 6.46 -1.59
N ASP A 186 1.18 5.91 -2.81
CA ASP A 186 0.07 5.17 -3.43
C ASP A 186 -0.34 3.93 -2.62
N VAL A 187 0.64 3.16 -2.14
CA VAL A 187 0.34 1.96 -1.35
C VAL A 187 -0.18 2.33 0.03
N LEU A 188 0.37 3.36 0.67
CA LEU A 188 -0.09 3.86 1.97
C LEU A 188 -1.51 4.45 1.87
N GLY A 189 -1.81 5.19 0.80
CA GLY A 189 -3.14 5.72 0.51
C GLY A 189 -4.18 4.62 0.28
N ARG A 190 -3.87 3.63 -0.57
CA ARG A 190 -4.73 2.46 -0.79
C ARG A 190 -4.95 1.64 0.48
N GLY A 191 -3.97 1.61 1.38
CA GLY A 191 -4.05 0.96 2.68
C GLY A 191 -4.78 1.77 3.76
N ASN A 192 -5.31 2.96 3.43
CA ASN A 192 -5.88 3.92 4.37
C ASN A 192 -4.95 4.26 5.55
N VAL A 193 -3.63 4.18 5.32
CA VAL A 193 -2.62 4.58 6.31
C VAL A 193 -2.53 6.11 6.37
N ILE A 194 -2.61 6.74 5.20
CA ILE A 194 -2.61 8.19 4.97
C ILE A 194 -3.74 8.56 4.00
N THR A 195 -4.12 9.83 3.96
CA THR A 195 -4.99 10.35 2.90
C THR A 195 -4.11 10.85 1.77
N TYR A 196 -4.12 10.14 0.63
CA TYR A 196 -3.31 10.50 -0.54
C TYR A 196 -4.17 10.62 -1.78
N HIS A 197 -4.04 11.76 -2.45
CA HIS A 197 -4.69 12.04 -3.71
C HIS A 197 -3.66 12.56 -4.70
N ALA A 198 -3.59 11.95 -5.89
CA ALA A 198 -2.73 12.38 -6.97
C ALA A 198 -3.53 12.52 -8.27
N ALA A 199 -3.10 13.45 -9.13
CA ALA A 199 -3.57 13.50 -10.50
C ALA A 199 -3.06 12.26 -11.27
N GLU A 200 -3.88 11.70 -12.16
CA GLU A 200 -3.45 10.58 -13.00
C GLU A 200 -2.28 11.03 -13.91
N SER A 201 -1.39 10.09 -14.26
CA SER A 201 -0.15 10.38 -14.99
C SER A 201 -0.38 11.06 -16.35
N GLU A 202 -1.56 10.88 -16.95
CA GLU A 202 -1.96 11.44 -18.24
C GLU A 202 -3.09 12.48 -18.10
N ALA A 203 -3.56 12.74 -16.87
CA ALA A 203 -4.66 13.67 -16.66
C ALA A 203 -4.24 15.10 -17.04
N PRO A 204 -5.05 15.79 -17.84
CA PRO A 204 -4.85 17.19 -18.14
C PRO A 204 -4.59 18.05 -16.90
N VAL A 205 -3.65 18.97 -17.03
CA VAL A 205 -3.03 19.68 -15.89
C VAL A 205 -3.91 20.81 -15.33
N SER A 206 -5.14 20.98 -15.82
CA SER A 206 -6.12 21.93 -15.29
C SER A 206 -7.52 21.56 -15.78
N PHE A 207 -8.38 21.17 -14.85
CA PHE A 207 -9.80 20.93 -15.12
C PHE A 207 -10.67 22.03 -14.53
N PHE A 208 -11.81 22.23 -15.17
CA PHE A 208 -12.83 23.18 -14.78
C PHE A 208 -14.20 22.49 -14.85
N ARG A 209 -15.09 22.84 -13.94
CA ARG A 209 -16.49 22.45 -14.00
C ARG A 209 -17.34 23.68 -13.76
N LEU A 210 -18.52 23.71 -14.35
CA LEU A 210 -19.52 24.72 -14.06
C LEU A 210 -19.93 24.65 -12.57
N SER A 211 -19.87 25.76 -11.84
CA SER A 211 -20.24 25.74 -10.41
C SER A 211 -21.75 25.53 -10.23
N SER A 212 -22.11 24.75 -9.22
CA SER A 212 -23.51 24.58 -8.79
C SER A 212 -24.10 25.85 -8.17
N GLU A 213 -23.25 26.73 -7.62
CA GLU A 213 -23.63 27.98 -6.96
C GLU A 213 -23.35 29.21 -7.83
N ARG A 214 -23.33 29.03 -9.16
CA ARG A 214 -22.96 30.11 -10.08
C ARG A 214 -23.89 31.33 -9.98
N PRO A 215 -23.37 32.56 -10.15
CA PRO A 215 -24.20 33.75 -10.23
C PRO A 215 -25.22 33.68 -11.38
N ALA A 216 -26.38 34.32 -11.20
CA ALA A 216 -27.46 34.33 -12.20
C ALA A 216 -27.22 35.29 -13.37
N ASN A 217 -26.32 36.25 -13.20
CA ASN A 217 -25.95 37.21 -14.23
C ASN A 217 -24.98 36.60 -15.25
N THR A 218 -24.74 37.31 -16.36
CA THR A 218 -23.70 36.93 -17.32
C THR A 218 -22.31 37.23 -16.75
N PRO A 219 -21.30 36.40 -17.05
CA PRO A 219 -19.94 36.64 -16.57
C PRO A 219 -19.38 37.97 -17.08
N ASN A 220 -18.65 38.68 -16.21
CA ASN A 220 -17.92 39.87 -16.64
C ASN A 220 -16.77 39.44 -17.55
N THR A 221 -16.53 40.25 -18.59
CA THR A 221 -15.57 39.96 -19.64
C THR A 221 -14.13 40.05 -19.12
N TYR A 222 -13.29 39.07 -19.48
CA TYR A 222 -11.87 39.14 -19.13
C TYR A 222 -11.12 40.09 -20.06
N ARG A 223 -10.66 41.23 -19.53
CA ARG A 223 -9.99 42.30 -20.31
C ARG A 223 -10.87 42.71 -21.51
N THR A 224 -10.31 42.78 -22.71
CA THR A 224 -11.03 43.08 -23.96
C THR A 224 -11.61 41.83 -24.66
N SER A 225 -11.51 40.64 -24.04
CA SER A 225 -11.87 39.37 -24.68
C SER A 225 -13.34 38.99 -24.45
N VAL A 226 -14.26 39.87 -24.85
CA VAL A 226 -15.72 39.70 -24.67
C VAL A 226 -16.20 38.38 -25.29
N LYS A 227 -16.04 38.25 -26.61
CA LYS A 227 -16.49 37.09 -27.38
C LYS A 227 -15.89 35.77 -26.90
N LEU A 228 -14.60 35.77 -26.51
CA LEU A 228 -13.95 34.57 -25.98
C LEU A 228 -14.49 34.17 -24.60
N THR A 229 -14.85 35.15 -23.77
CA THR A 229 -15.46 34.89 -22.45
C THR A 229 -16.82 34.24 -22.62
N GLU A 230 -17.63 34.76 -23.54
CA GLU A 230 -18.94 34.18 -23.91
C GLU A 230 -18.78 32.77 -24.49
N GLU A 231 -17.92 32.58 -25.49
CA GLU A 231 -17.74 31.27 -26.13
C GLU A 231 -17.22 30.20 -25.15
N ILE A 232 -16.31 30.55 -24.23
CA ILE A 232 -15.83 29.63 -23.18
C ILE A 232 -16.96 29.32 -22.19
N TYR A 233 -17.74 30.32 -21.78
CA TYR A 233 -18.85 30.10 -20.85
C TYR A 233 -19.95 29.24 -21.47
N ASP A 234 -20.32 29.48 -22.72
CA ASP A 234 -21.29 28.68 -23.48
C ASP A 234 -20.81 27.24 -23.71
N PHE A 235 -19.50 27.06 -23.91
CA PHE A 235 -18.91 25.72 -23.95
C PHE A 235 -19.06 24.99 -22.61
N MET A 236 -18.80 25.67 -21.48
CA MET A 236 -18.96 25.08 -20.14
C MET A 236 -20.44 24.82 -19.78
N LEU A 237 -21.37 25.65 -20.26
CA LEU A 237 -22.81 25.42 -20.11
C LEU A 237 -23.28 24.16 -20.83
N ARG A 238 -22.73 23.88 -22.03
CA ARG A 238 -23.04 22.66 -22.80
C ARG A 238 -22.50 21.38 -22.18
N HIS A 239 -21.46 21.48 -21.37
CA HIS A 239 -20.85 20.36 -20.63
C HIS A 239 -21.18 20.45 -19.13
N SER A 240 -22.40 20.91 -18.80
CA SER A 240 -22.81 21.10 -17.41
C SER A 240 -22.77 19.78 -16.64
N GLY A 241 -21.93 19.70 -15.61
CA GLY A 241 -21.76 18.51 -14.77
C GLY A 241 -20.48 17.73 -15.04
N GLU A 242 -19.80 18.00 -16.16
CA GLU A 242 -18.55 17.34 -16.53
C GLU A 242 -17.33 18.12 -16.05
N LEU A 243 -16.25 17.39 -15.74
CA LEU A 243 -14.94 17.97 -15.45
C LEU A 243 -14.21 18.12 -16.79
N VAL A 244 -14.04 19.35 -17.27
CA VAL A 244 -13.54 19.63 -18.62
C VAL A 244 -12.13 20.18 -18.57
N ASP A 245 -11.26 19.69 -19.43
CA ASP A 245 -9.86 20.12 -19.43
C ASP A 245 -9.60 21.38 -20.28
N ILE A 246 -8.51 22.08 -19.96
CA ILE A 246 -8.13 23.31 -20.68
C ILE A 246 -7.82 23.09 -22.17
N GLN A 247 -7.33 21.91 -22.57
CA GLN A 247 -7.05 21.58 -23.97
C GLN A 247 -8.34 21.37 -24.76
N GLN A 248 -9.35 20.71 -24.18
CA GLN A 248 -10.70 20.56 -24.74
C GLN A 248 -11.37 21.92 -24.93
N VAL A 249 -11.31 22.79 -23.92
CA VAL A 249 -11.79 24.17 -24.05
C VAL A 249 -11.03 24.85 -25.20
N THR A 250 -9.70 24.86 -25.16
CA THR A 250 -8.87 25.54 -26.17
C THR A 250 -9.15 25.03 -27.58
N ALA A 251 -9.28 23.72 -27.79
CA ALA A 251 -9.58 23.12 -29.08
C ALA A 251 -10.98 23.50 -29.59
N SER A 252 -11.95 23.67 -28.69
CA SER A 252 -13.32 24.06 -29.07
C SER A 252 -13.44 25.55 -29.41
N VAL A 253 -12.73 26.45 -28.73
CA VAL A 253 -12.87 27.91 -28.93
C VAL A 253 -11.83 28.53 -29.87
N VAL A 254 -10.71 27.84 -30.12
CA VAL A 254 -9.63 28.36 -30.95
C VAL A 254 -9.59 27.62 -32.29
N GLN A 255 -10.64 27.76 -33.10
CA GLN A 255 -10.57 27.36 -34.51
C GLN A 255 -9.88 28.47 -35.34
N GLY A 256 -8.70 28.17 -35.92
CA GLY A 256 -8.15 28.95 -37.03
C GLY A 256 -7.23 30.15 -36.73
N GLY A 257 -6.64 30.31 -35.54
CA GLY A 257 -5.68 31.41 -35.33
C GLY A 257 -4.90 31.38 -34.01
N HIS A 258 -3.74 32.04 -33.99
CA HIS A 258 -2.74 32.13 -32.90
C HIS A 258 -3.24 32.76 -31.57
N LYS A 259 -4.46 32.50 -31.11
CA LYS A 259 -4.85 32.86 -29.73
C LYS A 259 -4.13 31.92 -28.78
N LYS A 260 -3.18 32.49 -28.02
CA LYS A 260 -2.30 31.75 -27.12
C LYS A 260 -3.14 31.12 -26.01
N MET A 261 -2.89 29.85 -25.71
CA MET A 261 -3.44 29.10 -24.57
C MET A 261 -3.46 29.90 -23.24
N ALA A 262 -2.52 30.83 -23.07
CA ALA A 262 -2.48 31.80 -21.98
C ALA A 262 -3.75 32.65 -21.84
N THR A 263 -4.37 33.08 -22.94
CA THR A 263 -5.60 33.89 -22.93
C THR A 263 -6.81 33.07 -22.51
N VAL A 264 -6.93 31.83 -23.00
CA VAL A 264 -7.98 30.87 -22.58
C VAL A 264 -7.84 30.59 -21.08
N SER A 265 -6.61 30.33 -20.61
CA SER A 265 -6.29 30.15 -19.19
C SER A 265 -6.68 31.38 -18.35
N GLY A 266 -6.41 32.59 -18.85
CA GLY A 266 -6.78 33.85 -18.19
C GLY A 266 -8.30 34.04 -18.05
N VAL A 267 -9.07 33.71 -19.10
CA VAL A 267 -10.54 33.74 -19.07
C VAL A 267 -11.08 32.73 -18.06
N LEU A 268 -10.63 31.47 -18.13
CA LEU A 268 -11.05 30.41 -17.20
C LEU A 268 -10.74 30.79 -15.74
N ALA A 269 -9.55 31.31 -15.47
CA ALA A 269 -9.19 31.80 -14.13
C ALA A 269 -10.07 32.98 -13.68
N SER A 270 -10.47 33.86 -14.59
CA SER A 270 -11.39 34.96 -14.28
C SER A 270 -12.79 34.44 -13.95
N LEU A 271 -13.31 33.47 -14.71
CA LEU A 271 -14.60 32.84 -14.46
C LEU A 271 -14.63 32.08 -13.13
N VAL A 272 -13.52 31.41 -12.76
CA VAL A 272 -13.36 30.82 -11.43
C VAL A 272 -13.40 31.89 -10.34
N LYS A 273 -12.66 32.99 -10.50
CA LYS A 273 -12.64 34.10 -9.53
C LYS A 273 -14.02 34.74 -9.37
N GLN A 274 -14.82 34.75 -10.42
CA GLN A 274 -16.18 35.29 -10.42
C GLN A 274 -17.24 34.28 -9.91
N GLY A 275 -16.86 33.04 -9.56
CA GLY A 275 -17.76 32.03 -9.03
C GLY A 275 -18.58 31.27 -10.08
N TYR A 276 -18.33 31.47 -11.38
CA TYR A 276 -19.04 30.73 -12.43
C TYR A 276 -18.51 29.32 -12.63
N LEU A 277 -17.21 29.13 -12.39
CA LEU A 277 -16.53 27.85 -12.55
C LEU A 277 -15.86 27.43 -11.25
N GLU A 278 -15.85 26.12 -11.00
CA GLU A 278 -14.99 25.48 -10.04
C GLU A 278 -13.76 24.95 -10.75
N LYS A 279 -12.58 25.16 -10.17
CA LYS A 279 -11.35 24.54 -10.64
C LYS A 279 -11.18 23.19 -9.97
N GLY A 280 -10.80 22.17 -10.74
CA GLY A 280 -10.43 20.86 -10.20
C GLY A 280 -9.31 20.97 -9.16
N LYS A 281 -9.31 20.05 -8.18
CA LYS A 281 -8.38 20.03 -7.03
C LYS A 281 -6.90 20.04 -7.45
N PHE A 282 -6.57 19.45 -8.60
CA PHE A 282 -5.21 19.36 -9.12
C PHE A 282 -4.96 20.29 -10.32
N GLY A 283 -3.76 20.84 -10.37
CA GLY A 283 -3.32 21.81 -11.37
C GLY A 283 -1.83 21.72 -11.67
N TYR A 284 -1.29 22.63 -12.49
CA TYR A 284 0.15 22.67 -12.82
C TYR A 284 1.07 22.70 -11.60
N ASN A 285 0.66 23.42 -10.55
CA ASN A 285 1.45 23.63 -9.33
C ASN A 285 1.12 22.62 -8.21
N VAL A 286 0.07 21.80 -8.38
CA VAL A 286 -0.42 20.86 -7.36
C VAL A 286 -0.86 19.59 -8.08
N LYS A 287 0.03 18.61 -8.17
CA LYS A 287 -0.25 17.30 -8.80
C LYS A 287 -0.61 16.21 -7.78
N SER A 288 -0.47 16.52 -6.50
CA SER A 288 -0.63 15.57 -5.40
C SER A 288 -0.90 16.31 -4.11
N GLU A 289 -1.65 15.70 -3.22
CA GLU A 289 -1.94 16.16 -1.89
C GLU A 289 -1.90 14.97 -0.92
N ILE A 290 -1.18 15.15 0.19
CA ILE A 290 -1.07 14.19 1.27
C ILE A 290 -1.58 14.87 2.53
N ASP A 291 -2.50 14.20 3.23
CA ASP A 291 -3.09 14.67 4.48
C ASP A 291 -3.26 13.51 5.47
N LEU A 292 -3.56 13.84 6.73
CA LEU A 292 -3.87 12.90 7.78
C LEU A 292 -5.17 13.31 8.47
N THR A 293 -6.14 12.40 8.47
CA THR A 293 -7.27 12.49 9.41
C THR A 293 -6.78 12.38 10.85
N ASP A 294 -7.58 12.79 11.83
CA ASP A 294 -7.22 12.71 13.24
C ASP A 294 -6.84 11.28 13.68
N ASN A 295 -7.60 10.28 13.22
CA ASN A 295 -7.30 8.88 13.51
C ASN A 295 -5.99 8.42 12.87
N GLN A 296 -5.75 8.79 11.60
CA GLN A 296 -4.47 8.48 10.92
C GLN A 296 -3.28 9.13 11.64
N ARG A 297 -3.43 10.40 12.07
CA ARG A 297 -2.41 11.14 12.82
C ARG A 297 -2.11 10.48 14.17
N LEU A 298 -3.14 10.16 14.96
CA LEU A 298 -2.99 9.50 16.25
C LEU A 298 -2.29 8.15 16.13
N ARG A 299 -2.68 7.35 15.14
CA ARG A 299 -2.08 6.05 14.87
C ARG A 299 -0.61 6.16 14.46
N LEU A 300 -0.26 7.07 13.56
CA LEU A 300 1.15 7.28 13.19
C LEU A 300 1.96 7.80 14.39
N ALA A 301 1.39 8.68 15.21
CA ALA A 301 2.06 9.19 16.42
C ALA A 301 2.33 8.08 17.44
N ASP A 302 1.36 7.18 17.70
CA ASP A 302 1.56 6.02 18.57
C ASP A 302 2.64 5.08 18.02
N LEU A 303 2.64 4.82 16.70
CA LEU A 303 3.68 4.00 16.06
C LEU A 303 5.08 4.60 16.21
N LEU A 304 5.24 5.90 15.95
CA LEU A 304 6.54 6.58 16.12
C LEU A 304 6.96 6.64 17.59
N THR A 305 6.01 6.79 18.52
CA THR A 305 6.30 6.74 19.96
C THR A 305 6.82 5.37 20.38
N VAL A 306 6.23 4.28 19.86
CA VAL A 306 6.72 2.92 20.10
C VAL A 306 8.16 2.74 19.60
N ILE A 307 8.47 3.24 18.41
CA ILE A 307 9.81 3.13 17.82
C ILE A 307 10.81 4.01 18.58
N ASP A 308 10.45 5.24 18.95
CA ASP A 308 11.32 6.15 19.72
C ASP A 308 11.64 5.59 21.12
N GLN A 309 10.64 5.05 21.83
CA GLN A 309 10.87 4.38 23.11
C GLN A 309 11.79 3.16 22.99
N PHE A 310 11.67 2.40 21.90
CA PHE A 310 12.58 1.30 21.61
C PHE A 310 14.02 1.81 21.39
N GLN A 311 14.21 2.90 20.64
CA GLN A 311 15.55 3.48 20.40
C GLN A 311 16.28 3.89 21.68
N GLN A 312 15.53 4.30 22.70
CA GLN A 312 16.07 4.68 24.00
C GLN A 312 16.59 3.48 24.80
N MET A 313 16.19 2.24 24.43
CA MET A 313 16.63 0.99 25.07
C MET A 313 16.43 0.98 26.58
N ASN A 314 15.32 1.55 27.05
CA ASN A 314 14.97 1.56 28.46
C ASN A 314 14.77 0.12 28.97
N PRO A 315 15.49 -0.35 29.99
CA PRO A 315 15.41 -1.74 30.44
C PRO A 315 14.01 -2.20 30.89
N ASP A 316 13.25 -1.33 31.57
CA ASP A 316 11.88 -1.64 31.98
C ASP A 316 10.93 -1.73 30.81
N TRP A 317 11.12 -0.87 29.80
CA TRP A 317 10.37 -0.93 28.55
C TRP A 317 10.69 -2.23 27.80
N MET A 318 11.97 -2.59 27.69
CA MET A 318 12.41 -3.81 27.00
C MET A 318 11.86 -5.06 27.69
N ARG A 319 11.97 -5.13 29.01
CA ARG A 319 11.44 -6.25 29.80
C ARG A 319 9.93 -6.40 29.66
N ARG A 320 9.18 -5.30 29.81
CA ARG A 320 7.72 -5.31 29.71
C ARG A 320 7.24 -5.78 28.34
N ASN A 321 7.90 -5.34 27.26
CA ASN A 321 7.52 -5.75 25.92
C ASN A 321 7.97 -7.19 25.59
N SER A 322 9.09 -7.67 26.13
CA SER A 322 9.45 -9.10 26.05
C SER A 322 8.40 -9.97 26.74
N GLU A 323 8.00 -9.62 27.97
CA GLU A 323 6.94 -10.31 28.72
C GLU A 323 5.63 -10.31 27.92
N TYR A 324 5.26 -9.16 27.34
CA TYR A 324 4.06 -9.04 26.52
C TYR A 324 4.11 -9.94 25.28
N ALA A 325 5.25 -9.99 24.57
CA ALA A 325 5.42 -10.87 23.41
C ALA A 325 5.26 -12.35 23.77
N ARG A 326 5.87 -12.79 24.88
CA ARG A 326 5.78 -14.17 25.36
C ARG A 326 4.36 -14.53 25.79
N ASN A 327 3.70 -13.64 26.54
CA ASN A 327 2.30 -13.83 26.94
C ASN A 327 1.35 -13.86 25.73
N PHE A 328 1.64 -13.08 24.69
CA PHE A 328 0.87 -13.11 23.44
C PHE A 328 1.00 -14.46 22.73
N ILE A 329 2.22 -14.98 22.57
CA ILE A 329 2.47 -16.28 21.94
C ILE A 329 1.89 -17.46 22.73
N ALA A 330 1.80 -17.34 24.05
CA ALA A 330 1.16 -18.34 24.91
C ALA A 330 -0.36 -18.42 24.73
N ASP A 331 -0.99 -17.47 24.03
CA ASP A 331 -2.43 -17.46 23.72
C ASP A 331 -2.67 -17.70 22.22
N PRO A 332 -3.01 -18.94 21.83
CA PRO A 332 -3.24 -19.26 20.42
C PRO A 332 -4.38 -18.48 19.77
N GLN A 333 -5.38 -18.03 20.54
CA GLN A 333 -6.50 -17.27 19.99
C GLN A 333 -6.05 -15.87 19.56
N ARG A 334 -5.23 -15.21 20.39
CA ARG A 334 -4.64 -13.90 20.07
C ARG A 334 -3.72 -13.97 18.85
N VAL A 335 -2.85 -14.98 18.79
CA VAL A 335 -1.97 -15.24 17.64
C VAL A 335 -2.80 -15.42 16.36
N THR A 336 -3.80 -16.30 16.42
CA THR A 336 -4.66 -16.60 15.28
C THR A 336 -5.47 -15.41 14.81
N SER A 337 -5.99 -14.59 15.74
CA SER A 337 -6.70 -13.35 15.45
C SER A 337 -5.78 -12.34 14.74
N LEU A 338 -4.57 -12.10 15.26
CA LEU A 338 -3.59 -11.20 14.63
C LEU A 338 -3.25 -11.65 13.20
N LEU A 339 -2.94 -12.94 13.02
CA LEU A 339 -2.61 -13.48 11.70
C LEU A 339 -3.81 -13.45 10.74
N LEU A 340 -5.04 -13.66 11.24
CA LEU A 340 -6.25 -13.52 10.42
C LEU A 340 -6.43 -12.08 9.94
N ARG A 341 -6.26 -11.09 10.84
CA ARG A 341 -6.31 -9.66 10.51
C ARG A 341 -5.24 -9.31 9.48
N ALA A 342 -4.00 -9.73 9.70
CA ALA A 342 -2.90 -9.52 8.76
C ALA A 342 -3.17 -10.14 7.38
N LYS A 343 -3.75 -11.35 7.35
CA LYS A 343 -4.10 -12.05 6.10
C LYS A 343 -5.16 -11.29 5.32
N ASN A 344 -6.23 -10.88 5.99
CA ASN A 344 -7.34 -10.15 5.38
C ASN A 344 -6.91 -8.77 4.85
N ARG A 345 -5.87 -8.18 5.45
CA ARG A 345 -5.28 -6.91 5.01
C ARG A 345 -4.07 -7.04 4.10
N SER A 346 -3.70 -8.26 3.71
CA SER A 346 -2.59 -8.45 2.80
C SER A 346 -2.92 -7.85 1.43
N PRO A 347 -1.94 -7.22 0.73
CA PRO A 347 -2.17 -6.67 -0.61
C PRO A 347 -2.76 -7.69 -1.58
N TYR A 348 -2.39 -8.97 -1.44
CA TYR A 348 -2.95 -10.05 -2.24
C TYR A 348 -4.45 -10.24 -2.02
N VAL A 349 -4.95 -10.18 -0.79
CA VAL A 349 -6.40 -10.31 -0.51
C VAL A 349 -7.15 -9.08 -1.02
N LEU A 350 -6.62 -7.87 -0.80
CA LEU A 350 -7.23 -6.64 -1.30
C LEU A 350 -7.28 -6.62 -2.84
N GLU A 351 -6.19 -6.95 -3.53
CA GLU A 351 -6.17 -7.08 -4.99
C GLU A 351 -7.14 -8.16 -5.48
N ARG A 352 -7.26 -9.26 -4.73
CA ARG A 352 -8.18 -10.35 -5.04
C ARG A 352 -9.63 -9.92 -4.88
N GLU A 353 -9.96 -9.12 -3.88
CA GLU A 353 -11.30 -8.57 -3.65
C GLU A 353 -11.66 -7.52 -4.68
N VAL A 354 -10.75 -6.59 -4.99
CA VAL A 354 -10.93 -5.63 -6.11
C VAL A 354 -11.18 -6.40 -7.39
N PHE A 355 -10.36 -7.41 -7.69
CA PHE A 355 -10.53 -8.23 -8.89
C PHE A 355 -11.85 -9.01 -8.87
N ALA A 356 -12.25 -9.57 -7.73
CA ALA A 356 -13.54 -10.23 -7.60
C ALA A 356 -14.71 -9.26 -7.83
N GLY A 357 -14.62 -8.03 -7.34
CA GLY A 357 -15.57 -6.95 -7.61
C GLY A 357 -15.64 -6.60 -9.09
N THR A 358 -14.49 -6.45 -9.77
CA THR A 358 -14.45 -6.23 -11.22
C THR A 358 -15.10 -7.39 -11.99
N VAL A 359 -14.80 -8.64 -11.61
CA VAL A 359 -15.43 -9.83 -12.22
C VAL A 359 -16.95 -9.80 -12.04
N LEU A 360 -17.45 -9.48 -10.85
CA LEU A 360 -18.89 -9.31 -10.62
C LEU A 360 -19.46 -8.17 -11.48
N GLY A 361 -18.78 -7.03 -11.57
CA GLY A 361 -19.21 -5.91 -12.41
C GLY A 361 -19.25 -6.22 -13.91
N VAL A 362 -18.36 -7.09 -14.40
CA VAL A 362 -18.42 -7.60 -15.78
C VAL A 362 -19.58 -8.59 -15.94
N LEU A 363 -19.75 -9.54 -15.01
CA LEU A 363 -20.85 -10.52 -15.07
C LEU A 363 -22.25 -9.90 -14.91
N ALA A 364 -22.35 -8.77 -14.21
CA ALA A 364 -23.59 -8.00 -14.10
C ALA A 364 -23.99 -7.38 -15.45
N ARG A 365 -23.00 -6.95 -16.25
CA ARG A 365 -23.22 -6.33 -17.57
C ARG A 365 -23.35 -7.37 -18.69
N TYR A 366 -22.58 -8.46 -18.59
CA TYR A 366 -22.54 -9.53 -19.58
C TYR A 366 -22.79 -10.89 -18.90
N PRO A 367 -24.06 -11.26 -18.68
CA PRO A 367 -24.40 -12.57 -18.14
C PRO A 367 -24.13 -13.69 -19.14
N ASP A 368 -23.97 -14.92 -18.63
CA ASP A 368 -23.83 -16.16 -19.40
C ASP A 368 -22.62 -16.22 -20.33
N ILE A 369 -21.51 -15.60 -19.91
CA ILE A 369 -20.26 -15.56 -20.66
C ILE A 369 -19.30 -16.69 -20.25
N THR A 370 -18.44 -17.09 -21.18
CA THR A 370 -17.35 -18.03 -20.90
C THR A 370 -16.18 -17.35 -20.20
N ILE A 371 -15.27 -18.13 -19.62
CA ILE A 371 -14.05 -17.56 -19.02
C ILE A 371 -13.16 -16.84 -20.03
N VAL A 372 -13.20 -17.24 -21.31
CA VAL A 372 -12.41 -16.58 -22.38
C VAL A 372 -12.98 -15.20 -22.65
N GLN A 373 -14.30 -15.10 -22.81
CA GLN A 373 -15.00 -13.82 -22.99
C GLN A 373 -14.83 -12.91 -21.77
N LEU A 374 -14.90 -13.46 -20.55
CA LEU A 374 -14.63 -12.70 -19.34
C LEU A 374 -13.21 -12.09 -19.35
N LEU A 375 -12.20 -12.85 -19.80
CA LEU A 375 -10.83 -12.34 -19.91
C LEU A 375 -10.71 -11.24 -20.98
N GLU A 376 -11.44 -11.34 -22.09
CA GLU A 376 -11.51 -10.29 -23.12
C GLU A 376 -12.12 -9.01 -22.54
N TYR A 377 -13.28 -9.07 -21.89
CA TYR A 377 -13.90 -7.90 -21.27
C TYR A 377 -13.03 -7.28 -20.16
N LEU A 378 -12.35 -8.10 -19.36
CA LEU A 378 -11.41 -7.61 -18.35
C LEU A 378 -10.23 -6.86 -18.99
N LYS A 379 -9.73 -7.35 -20.13
CA LYS A 379 -8.64 -6.69 -20.86
C LYS A 379 -9.13 -5.41 -21.53
N ASP A 380 -10.24 -5.45 -22.24
CA ASP A 380 -10.67 -4.36 -23.11
C ASP A 380 -11.29 -3.20 -22.31
N GLU A 381 -12.05 -3.49 -21.24
CA GLU A 381 -12.72 -2.44 -20.46
C GLU A 381 -11.94 -1.99 -19.23
N HIS A 382 -11.10 -2.86 -18.65
CA HIS A 382 -10.40 -2.59 -17.38
C HIS A 382 -8.88 -2.65 -17.51
N ASN A 383 -8.35 -2.84 -18.72
CA ASN A 383 -6.92 -3.02 -18.98
C ASN A 383 -6.28 -4.10 -18.09
N MET A 384 -7.06 -5.13 -17.72
CA MET A 384 -6.64 -6.18 -16.78
C MET A 384 -6.22 -7.46 -17.51
N VAL A 385 -4.92 -7.72 -17.55
CA VAL A 385 -4.39 -9.00 -18.06
C VAL A 385 -4.28 -10.01 -16.90
N ARG A 386 -5.06 -11.10 -16.97
CA ARG A 386 -5.09 -12.16 -15.95
C ARG A 386 -4.97 -13.54 -16.56
N SER A 387 -4.47 -14.49 -15.78
CA SER A 387 -4.40 -15.90 -16.20
C SER A 387 -5.76 -16.58 -16.10
N LYS A 388 -6.01 -17.52 -17.01
CA LYS A 388 -7.24 -18.32 -17.02
C LYS A 388 -7.47 -19.05 -15.69
N ASP A 389 -6.42 -19.62 -15.10
CA ASP A 389 -6.52 -20.34 -13.84
C ASP A 389 -6.76 -19.40 -12.65
N GLY A 390 -6.15 -18.21 -12.64
CA GLY A 390 -6.42 -17.18 -11.65
C GLY A 390 -7.88 -16.75 -11.66
N THR A 391 -8.41 -16.40 -12.83
CA THR A 391 -9.81 -16.01 -13.01
C THR A 391 -10.77 -17.16 -12.66
N ARG A 392 -10.43 -18.40 -13.01
CA ARG A 392 -11.22 -19.58 -12.64
C ARG A 392 -11.31 -19.76 -11.13
N ASN A 393 -10.20 -19.62 -10.42
CA ASN A 393 -10.16 -19.72 -8.96
C ASN A 393 -11.01 -18.64 -8.27
N ILE A 394 -11.12 -17.46 -8.87
CA ILE A 394 -12.01 -16.39 -8.40
C ILE A 394 -13.47 -16.75 -8.62
N LEU A 395 -13.84 -17.20 -9.82
CA LEU A 395 -15.19 -17.64 -10.13
C LEU A 395 -15.65 -18.78 -9.22
N ILE A 396 -14.80 -19.78 -8.97
CA ILE A 396 -15.08 -20.87 -8.02
C ILE A 396 -15.28 -20.31 -6.60
N SER A 397 -14.43 -19.37 -6.18
CA SER A 397 -14.55 -18.74 -4.87
C SER A 397 -15.84 -17.93 -4.72
N LEU A 398 -16.26 -17.19 -5.75
CA LEU A 398 -17.50 -16.43 -5.77
C LEU A 398 -18.72 -17.37 -5.80
N ALA A 399 -18.64 -18.49 -6.51
CA ALA A 399 -19.71 -19.49 -6.53
C ALA A 399 -19.91 -20.17 -5.17
N ARG A 400 -18.81 -20.46 -4.46
CA ARG A 400 -18.87 -20.94 -3.06
C ARG A 400 -19.52 -19.94 -2.11
N LYS A 401 -19.36 -18.64 -2.37
CA LYS A 401 -20.04 -17.55 -1.64
C LYS A 401 -21.48 -17.30 -2.10
N GLY A 402 -21.95 -18.01 -3.13
CA GLY A 402 -23.29 -17.86 -3.68
C GLY A 402 -23.50 -16.62 -4.56
N SER A 403 -22.44 -15.86 -4.89
CA SER A 403 -22.55 -14.62 -5.66
C SER A 403 -22.66 -14.84 -7.17
N VAL A 404 -22.20 -15.99 -7.66
CA VAL A 404 -22.25 -16.37 -9.08
C VAL A 404 -22.60 -17.84 -9.21
N GLU A 405 -23.08 -18.25 -10.37
CA GLU A 405 -23.29 -19.66 -10.71
C GLU A 405 -22.66 -20.01 -12.06
N SER A 406 -22.37 -21.31 -12.23
CA SER A 406 -21.89 -21.84 -13.51
C SER A 406 -22.95 -22.71 -14.16
N ILE A 407 -23.29 -22.36 -15.40
CA ILE A 407 -24.19 -23.12 -16.25
C ILE A 407 -23.37 -23.85 -17.29
N LYS A 408 -23.67 -25.13 -17.53
CA LYS A 408 -23.01 -25.94 -18.54
C LYS A 408 -23.86 -25.98 -19.81
N VAL A 409 -23.42 -25.31 -20.87
CA VAL A 409 -24.08 -25.31 -22.19
C VAL A 409 -23.16 -25.96 -23.21
N LYS A 410 -23.60 -27.06 -23.85
CA LYS A 410 -22.81 -27.80 -24.86
C LYS A 410 -21.37 -28.11 -24.42
N ARG A 411 -21.21 -28.58 -23.18
CA ARG A 411 -19.92 -28.88 -22.50
C ARG A 411 -19.04 -27.66 -22.17
N ILE A 412 -19.50 -26.43 -22.44
CA ILE A 412 -18.79 -25.20 -22.11
C ILE A 412 -19.42 -24.60 -20.84
N HIS A 413 -18.57 -24.21 -19.89
CA HIS A 413 -19.00 -23.51 -18.69
C HIS A 413 -19.20 -22.02 -18.99
N ARG A 414 -20.40 -21.54 -18.73
CA ARG A 414 -20.79 -20.13 -18.73
C ARG A 414 -21.05 -19.69 -17.29
N TRP A 415 -20.81 -18.43 -17.00
CA TRP A 415 -20.92 -17.86 -15.66
C TRP A 415 -21.87 -16.67 -15.69
N ARG A 416 -22.65 -16.51 -14.63
CA ARG A 416 -23.53 -15.35 -14.41
C ARG A 416 -23.68 -15.06 -12.92
N ILE A 417 -24.15 -13.87 -12.59
CA ILE A 417 -24.59 -13.54 -11.22
C ILE A 417 -25.83 -14.39 -10.88
N LYS A 418 -25.89 -14.84 -9.64
CA LYS A 418 -27.00 -15.64 -9.13
C LYS A 418 -28.18 -14.76 -8.71
#